data_AF-A0A7S3PAX2-F1
#
_entry.id   AF-A0A7S3PAX2-F1
#
_cell.length_a   1.000
_cell.length_b   1.000
_cell.length_c   1.000
_cell.angle_alpha   90.00
_cell.angle_beta   90.00
_cell.angle_gamma   90.00
#
_symmetry.space_group_name_H-M   'P 1'
#
loop_
_entity.id
_entity.type
_entity.pdbx_description
1 polymer ?
#
loop_
_entity_poly.entity_id
_entity_poly.type
_entity_poly.pdbx_seq_one_letter_code
_entity_poly.pdbx_strand_id
1 'polypeptide(L)'
;DIVTQAGNHVFLIDTFGMDGACVMDLGSNHSYRPEKGKELLDPVPLSPYVSMAQILATPLHESVNRFHKKFPPTPWVRYRLLLAYFDQTKEWPTAATDKTEFATKLLAWCKETSVPESTFAEESVLQPEALEQLCAVASVELAPVASVLGGLVGNEIIKALSGKGAPSNNT
;
A
#
# COMPACT_ATOMS: atom_id res chain seq x y z
N ASP A 1 11.80 -0.74 13.10
CA ASP A 1 10.92 -1.81 13.63
C ASP A 1 11.80 -2.97 14.08
N ILE A 2 11.53 -3.60 15.22
CA ILE A 2 12.39 -4.66 15.78
C ILE A 2 12.48 -5.85 14.81
N VAL A 3 11.39 -6.12 14.09
CA VAL A 3 11.29 -7.24 13.15
C VAL A 3 12.27 -7.10 11.99
N THR A 4 12.34 -5.92 11.37
CA THR A 4 13.19 -5.68 10.20
C THR A 4 14.63 -5.30 10.57
N GLN A 5 14.85 -4.80 11.79
CA GLN A 5 16.19 -4.64 12.37
C GLN A 5 16.90 -5.98 12.65
N ALA A 6 16.13 -7.05 12.87
CA ALA A 6 16.66 -8.41 13.03
C ALA A 6 17.01 -9.10 11.68
N GLY A 7 16.89 -8.39 10.55
CA GLY A 7 17.19 -8.93 9.22
C GLY A 7 16.05 -9.71 8.57
N ASN A 8 14.83 -9.62 9.11
CA ASN A 8 13.66 -10.24 8.48
C ASN A 8 13.07 -9.32 7.40
N HIS A 9 12.50 -9.94 6.37
CA HIS A 9 11.69 -9.26 5.37
C HIS A 9 10.21 -9.39 5.73
N VAL A 10 9.47 -8.28 5.67
CA VAL A 10 8.04 -8.24 5.94
C VAL A 10 7.30 -7.83 4.67
N PHE A 11 6.28 -8.61 4.33
CA PHE A 11 5.35 -8.36 3.24
C PHE A 11 3.95 -8.38 3.82
N LEU A 12 3.18 -7.32 3.57
CA LEU A 12 1.78 -7.25 3.91
C LEU A 12 1.01 -7.02 2.61
N ILE A 13 0.03 -7.87 2.35
CA ILE A 13 -0.61 -8.00 1.04
C ILE A 13 -2.10 -8.17 1.29
N ASP A 14 -2.92 -7.33 0.66
CA ASP A 14 -4.37 -7.40 0.74
C ASP A 14 -4.99 -7.21 -0.65
N THR A 15 -6.13 -7.87 -0.88
CA THR A 15 -6.97 -7.67 -2.06
C THR A 15 -8.37 -7.27 -1.63
N PHE A 16 -8.97 -6.32 -2.36
CA PHE A 16 -10.31 -5.82 -2.07
C PHE A 16 -10.97 -5.33 -3.36
N GLY A 17 -12.08 -5.96 -3.74
CA GLY A 17 -12.75 -5.74 -5.00
C GLY A 17 -11.82 -5.98 -6.19
N MET A 18 -11.68 -4.94 -7.03
CA MET A 18 -10.81 -4.95 -8.20
C MET A 18 -9.39 -4.43 -7.92
N ASP A 19 -9.10 -4.09 -6.67
CA ASP A 19 -7.84 -3.50 -6.24
C ASP A 19 -7.05 -4.48 -5.34
N GLY A 20 -5.75 -4.19 -5.22
CA GLY A 20 -4.89 -4.84 -4.25
C GLY A 20 -3.72 -3.93 -3.90
N ALA A 21 -3.15 -4.15 -2.73
CA ALA A 21 -2.02 -3.39 -2.23
C ALA A 21 -1.00 -4.33 -1.60
N CYS A 22 0.27 -3.94 -1.70
CA CYS A 22 1.37 -4.58 -1.02
C CYS A 22 2.15 -3.50 -0.27
N VAL A 23 2.63 -3.82 0.93
CA VAL A 23 3.63 -3.03 1.65
C VAL A 23 4.79 -3.94 2.01
N MET A 24 6.01 -3.48 1.71
CA MET A 24 7.23 -4.25 1.82
C MET A 24 8.25 -3.50 2.68
N ASP A 25 8.78 -4.17 3.69
CA ASP A 25 9.91 -3.72 4.49
C ASP A 25 10.99 -4.81 4.46
N LEU A 26 12.04 -4.59 3.66
CA LEU A 26 13.15 -5.54 3.53
C LEU A 26 14.23 -5.33 4.60
N GLY A 27 14.07 -4.35 5.48
CA GLY A 27 15.06 -3.99 6.49
C GLY A 27 16.23 -3.15 5.96
N SER A 28 16.81 -2.37 6.87
CA SER A 28 17.86 -1.38 6.56
C SER A 28 19.17 -1.99 6.06
N ASN A 29 19.37 -3.29 6.30
CA ASN A 29 20.60 -4.00 5.95
C ASN A 29 20.43 -4.83 4.67
N HIS A 30 19.26 -4.75 4.00
CA HIS A 30 19.03 -5.49 2.76
C HIS A 30 19.98 -5.01 1.66
N SER A 31 20.61 -5.96 0.98
CA SER A 31 21.42 -5.71 -0.21
C SER A 31 21.01 -6.66 -1.32
N TYR A 32 21.05 -6.16 -2.56
CA TYR A 32 20.74 -6.96 -3.75
C TYR A 32 21.80 -6.73 -4.82
N ARG A 33 21.88 -7.65 -5.78
CA ARG A 33 22.78 -7.59 -6.93
C ARG A 33 21.98 -7.12 -8.14
N PRO A 34 22.19 -5.89 -8.65
CA PRO A 34 21.51 -5.40 -9.83
C PRO A 34 21.85 -6.26 -11.06
N GLU A 35 20.89 -6.37 -11.97
CA GLU A 35 21.06 -7.11 -13.22
C GLU A 35 21.41 -6.16 -14.37
N LYS A 36 22.41 -6.55 -15.17
CA LYS A 36 22.72 -5.93 -16.47
C LYS A 36 22.68 -7.02 -17.54
N GLY A 37 21.51 -7.19 -18.16
CA GLY A 37 21.28 -8.32 -19.06
C GLY A 37 21.27 -9.64 -18.30
N LYS A 38 22.24 -10.52 -18.55
CA LYS A 38 22.40 -11.81 -17.82
C LYS A 38 23.43 -11.75 -16.70
N GLU A 39 24.12 -10.62 -16.53
CA GLU A 39 25.18 -10.46 -15.53
C GLU A 39 24.64 -9.84 -14.24
N LEU A 40 25.13 -10.35 -13.10
CA LEU A 40 24.86 -9.80 -11.77
C LEU A 40 26.02 -8.89 -11.36
N LEU A 41 25.72 -7.63 -11.11
CA LEU A 41 26.68 -6.65 -10.60
C LEU A 41 27.01 -6.90 -9.12
N ASP A 42 27.90 -6.07 -8.57
CA ASP A 42 28.23 -6.11 -7.15
C ASP A 42 27.00 -5.79 -6.28
N PRO A 43 26.91 -6.37 -5.07
CA PRO A 43 25.82 -6.07 -4.15
C PRO A 43 25.77 -4.58 -3.81
N VAL A 44 24.57 -4.00 -3.89
CA VAL A 44 24.28 -2.64 -3.47
C VAL A 44 23.24 -2.64 -2.35
N PRO A 45 23.31 -1.72 -1.39
CA PRO A 45 22.28 -1.59 -0.35
C PRO A 45 20.97 -1.07 -0.95
N LEU A 46 19.85 -1.44 -0.34
CA LEU A 46 18.55 -0.84 -0.64
C LEU A 46 18.56 0.64 -0.24
N SER A 47 18.42 1.55 -1.21
CA SER A 47 18.47 2.99 -0.97
C SER A 47 17.47 3.76 -1.85
N PRO A 48 16.64 4.65 -1.26
CA PRO A 48 16.50 4.88 0.18
C PRO A 48 15.78 3.69 0.85
N TYR A 49 16.20 3.33 2.07
CA TYR A 49 15.40 2.43 2.91
C TYR A 49 14.28 3.22 3.61
N VAL A 50 13.05 2.73 3.53
CA VAL A 50 11.90 3.27 4.27
C VAL A 50 11.25 2.13 5.04
N SER A 51 11.14 2.27 6.36
CA SER A 51 10.49 1.25 7.20
C SER A 51 8.98 1.20 7.00
N MET A 52 8.34 0.06 7.29
CA MET A 52 6.88 -0.09 7.28
C MET A 52 6.18 1.03 8.07
N ALA A 53 6.69 1.33 9.26
CA ALA A 53 6.16 2.38 10.12
C ALA A 53 6.21 3.77 9.44
N GLN A 54 7.31 4.08 8.74
CA GLN A 54 7.41 5.32 7.98
C GLN A 54 6.48 5.34 6.76
N ILE A 55 6.34 4.21 6.04
CA ILE A 55 5.42 4.09 4.90
C ILE A 55 3.99 4.41 5.34
N LEU A 56 3.53 3.81 6.43
CA LEU A 56 2.17 4.00 6.95
C LEU A 56 1.96 5.35 7.64
N ALA A 57 3.02 5.94 8.23
CA ALA A 57 2.96 7.27 8.82
C ALA A 57 3.01 8.41 7.78
N THR A 58 3.48 8.14 6.57
CA THR A 58 3.52 9.13 5.49
C THR A 58 2.11 9.68 5.23
N PRO A 59 1.91 11.02 5.25
CA PRO A 59 0.64 11.64 4.89
C PRO A 59 0.19 11.18 3.51
N LEU A 60 -1.12 10.97 3.33
CA LEU A 60 -1.64 10.44 2.08
C LEU A 60 -1.20 11.28 0.88
N HIS A 61 -1.39 12.60 0.92
CA HIS A 61 -1.05 13.49 -0.20
C HIS A 61 0.44 13.50 -0.57
N GLU A 62 1.33 13.07 0.32
CA GLU A 62 2.78 12.96 0.05
C GLU A 62 3.18 11.61 -0.54
N SER A 63 2.29 10.61 -0.54
CA SER A 63 2.54 9.24 -1.04
C SER A 63 2.48 9.15 -2.58
N VAL A 64 3.11 10.10 -3.27
CA VAL A 64 3.16 10.20 -4.74
C VAL A 64 4.25 9.29 -5.34
N ASN A 65 4.12 8.98 -6.63
CA ASN A 65 5.14 8.21 -7.35
C ASN A 65 5.48 8.83 -8.71
N ARG A 66 6.39 8.21 -9.46
CA ARG A 66 6.84 8.72 -10.76
C ARG A 66 5.71 8.95 -11.78
N PHE A 67 4.60 8.22 -11.64
CA PHE A 67 3.42 8.31 -12.50
C PHE A 67 2.32 9.20 -11.94
N HIS A 68 2.21 9.30 -10.62
CA HIS A 68 1.17 10.08 -9.93
C HIS A 68 1.84 11.16 -9.08
N LYS A 69 2.13 12.31 -9.70
CA LYS A 69 2.92 13.40 -9.09
C LYS A 69 2.12 14.38 -8.24
N LYS A 70 0.80 14.40 -8.40
CA LYS A 70 -0.10 15.35 -7.73
C LYS A 70 -0.90 14.73 -6.59
N PHE A 71 -1.20 13.43 -6.72
CA PHE A 71 -1.99 12.67 -5.77
C PHE A 71 -1.54 11.20 -5.84
N PRO A 72 -1.67 10.40 -4.77
CA PRO A 72 -1.26 9.00 -4.79
C PRO A 72 -2.06 8.13 -5.76
N PRO A 73 -1.55 6.94 -6.11
CA PRO A 73 -2.33 5.95 -6.83
C PRO A 73 -3.63 5.58 -6.11
N THR A 74 -4.74 5.48 -6.84
CA THR A 74 -6.06 5.14 -6.31
C THR A 74 -6.08 3.87 -5.44
N PRO A 75 -5.42 2.74 -5.83
CA PRO A 75 -5.39 1.55 -4.98
C PRO A 75 -4.73 1.79 -3.62
N TRP A 76 -3.68 2.61 -3.56
CA TRP A 76 -3.00 2.95 -2.31
C TRP A 76 -3.89 3.79 -1.40
N VAL A 77 -4.59 4.79 -1.95
CA VAL A 77 -5.54 5.61 -1.19
C VAL A 77 -6.64 4.74 -0.60
N ARG A 78 -7.27 3.89 -1.42
CA ARG A 78 -8.33 2.97 -0.97
C ARG A 78 -7.82 2.03 0.13
N TYR A 79 -6.62 1.50 -0.02
CA TYR A 79 -6.04 0.62 0.99
C TYR A 79 -5.81 1.34 2.33
N ARG A 80 -5.20 2.53 2.30
CA ARG A 80 -4.99 3.36 3.49
C ARG A 80 -6.30 3.77 4.17
N LEU A 81 -7.35 4.00 3.41
CA LEU A 81 -8.70 4.24 3.94
C LEU A 81 -9.25 3.02 4.67
N LEU A 82 -9.11 1.82 4.11
CA LEU A 82 -9.53 0.58 4.79
C LEU A 82 -8.75 0.35 6.10
N LEU A 83 -7.44 0.61 6.10
CA LEU A 83 -6.62 0.57 7.32
C LEU A 83 -7.06 1.60 8.35
N ALA A 84 -7.38 2.82 7.92
CA ALA A 84 -7.88 3.87 8.81
C ALA A 84 -9.23 3.50 9.44
N TYR A 85 -10.13 2.89 8.66
CA TYR A 85 -11.39 2.38 9.19
C TYR A 85 -11.13 1.30 10.24
N PHE A 86 -10.32 0.29 9.91
CA PHE A 86 -9.96 -0.78 10.83
C PHE A 86 -9.32 -0.22 12.12
N ASP A 87 -8.47 0.80 12.03
CA ASP A 87 -7.87 1.40 13.23
C ASP A 87 -8.93 2.06 14.14
N GLN A 88 -9.97 2.67 13.57
CA GLN A 88 -11.05 3.29 14.34
C GLN A 88 -12.06 2.30 14.93
N THR A 89 -12.40 1.25 14.18
CA THR A 89 -13.49 0.33 14.54
C THR A 89 -13.00 -1.01 15.09
N LYS A 90 -11.74 -1.35 14.81
CA LYS A 90 -11.13 -2.67 15.02
C LYS A 90 -11.83 -3.80 14.24
N GLU A 91 -12.58 -3.44 13.19
CA GLU A 91 -13.31 -4.36 12.33
C GLU A 91 -13.12 -3.97 10.85
N TRP A 92 -13.00 -4.98 9.99
CA TRP A 92 -12.97 -4.76 8.55
C TRP A 92 -14.39 -4.50 8.01
N PRO A 93 -14.56 -3.66 6.98
CA PRO A 93 -15.87 -3.45 6.39
C PRO A 93 -16.39 -4.74 5.74
N THR A 94 -17.67 -5.03 5.96
CA THR A 94 -18.35 -6.19 5.42
C THR A 94 -19.58 -5.76 4.61
N ALA A 95 -20.27 -6.71 3.98
CA ALA A 95 -21.53 -6.44 3.31
C ALA A 95 -22.62 -5.85 4.23
N ALA A 96 -22.50 -6.00 5.55
CA ALA A 96 -23.43 -5.46 6.55
C ALA A 96 -23.03 -4.06 7.06
N THR A 97 -21.84 -3.57 6.71
CA THR A 97 -21.37 -2.25 7.14
C THR A 97 -22.23 -1.14 6.54
N ASP A 98 -22.67 -0.19 7.35
CA ASP A 98 -23.37 1.01 6.87
C ASP A 98 -22.42 1.85 6.01
N LYS A 99 -22.76 1.97 4.73
CA LYS A 99 -21.93 2.67 3.74
C LYS A 99 -21.83 4.17 4.00
N THR A 100 -22.90 4.77 4.52
CA THR A 100 -22.96 6.20 4.83
C THR A 100 -22.10 6.49 6.05
N GLU A 101 -22.20 5.65 7.08
CA GLU A 101 -21.35 5.78 8.28
C GLU A 101 -19.87 5.56 7.93
N PHE A 102 -19.58 4.54 7.11
CA PHE A 102 -18.24 4.26 6.60
C PHE A 102 -17.65 5.48 5.87
N ALA A 103 -18.37 6.04 4.91
CA ALA A 103 -17.93 7.23 4.17
C ALA A 103 -17.70 8.43 5.11
N THR A 104 -18.60 8.65 6.07
CA THR A 104 -18.51 9.75 7.05
C THR A 104 -17.24 9.65 7.90
N LYS A 105 -16.95 8.46 8.44
CA LYS A 105 -15.74 8.24 9.26
C LYS A 105 -14.45 8.48 8.48
N LEU A 106 -14.40 8.00 7.25
CA LEU A 106 -13.22 8.16 6.39
C LEU A 106 -13.00 9.60 5.96
N LEU A 107 -14.06 10.33 5.63
CA LEU A 107 -13.97 11.76 5.33
C LEU A 107 -13.47 12.55 6.54
N ALA A 108 -13.94 12.22 7.75
CA ALA A 108 -13.42 12.83 8.97
C ALA A 108 -11.93 12.54 9.16
N TRP A 109 -11.52 11.27 9.00
CA TRP A 109 -10.12 10.88 9.13
C TRP A 109 -9.19 11.58 8.14
N CYS A 110 -9.58 11.68 6.86
CA CYS A 110 -8.76 12.36 5.87
C CYS A 110 -8.59 13.86 6.19
N LYS A 111 -9.59 14.49 6.83
CA LYS A 111 -9.52 15.91 7.24
C LYS A 111 -8.56 16.09 8.40
N GLU A 112 -8.47 15.10 9.29
CA GLU A 112 -7.56 15.09 10.44
C GLU A 112 -6.11 14.75 10.04
N THR A 113 -5.89 13.85 9.08
CA THR A 113 -4.56 13.36 8.67
C THR A 113 -3.90 14.16 7.53
N SER A 114 -4.21 15.45 7.46
CA SER A 114 -3.53 16.43 6.60
C SER A 114 -3.71 16.20 5.10
N VAL A 115 -4.81 15.64 4.60
CA VAL A 115 -5.16 15.84 3.17
C VAL A 115 -5.68 17.27 3.03
N PRO A 116 -5.04 18.17 2.27
CA PRO A 116 -5.53 19.53 2.11
C PRO A 116 -6.95 19.53 1.55
N GLU A 117 -7.83 20.40 2.06
CA GLU A 117 -9.23 20.47 1.62
C GLU A 117 -9.36 20.71 0.10
N SER A 118 -8.39 21.40 -0.50
CA SER A 118 -8.26 21.55 -1.95
C SER A 118 -8.06 20.23 -2.69
N THR A 119 -7.36 19.27 -2.10
CA THR A 119 -7.14 17.93 -2.66
C THR A 119 -8.40 17.07 -2.55
N PHE A 120 -9.22 17.26 -1.54
CA PHE A 120 -10.50 16.55 -1.40
C PHE A 120 -11.50 16.88 -2.49
N ALA A 121 -11.62 18.16 -2.85
CA ALA A 121 -12.65 18.62 -3.78
C ALA A 121 -12.37 18.18 -5.22
N GLU A 122 -11.12 17.93 -5.57
CA GLU A 122 -10.69 17.59 -6.92
C GLU A 122 -10.60 16.07 -7.16
N GLU A 123 -10.39 15.27 -6.10
CA GLU A 123 -10.10 13.84 -6.23
C GLU A 123 -11.36 12.97 -6.13
N SER A 124 -11.67 12.26 -7.22
CA SER A 124 -12.88 11.45 -7.36
C SER A 124 -12.94 10.27 -6.37
N VAL A 125 -11.80 9.77 -5.92
CA VAL A 125 -11.73 8.65 -4.95
C VAL A 125 -12.18 9.04 -3.54
N LEU A 126 -12.18 10.33 -3.21
CA LEU A 126 -12.60 10.84 -1.91
C LEU A 126 -14.05 11.33 -1.90
N GLN A 127 -14.79 11.19 -3.00
CA GLN A 127 -16.21 11.53 -3.03
C GLN A 127 -17.04 10.48 -2.27
N PRO A 128 -18.14 10.87 -1.60
CA PRO A 128 -18.97 9.95 -0.82
C PRO A 128 -19.36 8.69 -1.59
N GLU A 129 -19.77 8.83 -2.85
CA GLU A 129 -20.19 7.72 -3.70
C GLU A 129 -19.04 6.72 -3.94
N ALA A 130 -17.81 7.22 -4.10
CA ALA A 130 -16.64 6.37 -4.28
C ALA A 130 -16.27 5.62 -2.99
N LEU A 131 -16.49 6.23 -1.82
CA LEU A 131 -16.28 5.60 -0.51
C LEU A 131 -17.36 4.55 -0.22
N GLU A 132 -18.61 4.80 -0.58
CA GLU A 132 -19.69 3.81 -0.48
C GLU A 132 -19.44 2.60 -1.38
N GLN A 133 -18.89 2.83 -2.59
CA GLN A 133 -18.45 1.76 -3.49
C GLN A 133 -17.29 0.96 -2.89
N LEU A 134 -16.30 1.64 -2.30
CA LEU A 134 -15.20 0.97 -1.60
C LEU A 134 -15.74 0.08 -0.48
N CYS A 135 -16.65 0.58 0.36
CA CYS A 135 -17.30 -0.21 1.41
C CYS A 135 -17.96 -1.47 0.86
N ALA A 136 -18.67 -1.35 -0.26
CA ALA A 136 -19.38 -2.47 -0.88
C ALA A 136 -18.46 -3.60 -1.38
N VAL A 137 -17.19 -3.29 -1.69
CA VAL A 137 -16.24 -4.27 -2.24
C VAL A 137 -15.08 -4.59 -1.29
N ALA A 138 -15.03 -3.97 -0.11
CA ALA A 138 -13.89 -4.06 0.82
C ALA A 138 -13.57 -5.49 1.27
N SER A 139 -14.58 -6.35 1.41
CA SER A 139 -14.45 -7.77 1.80
C SER A 139 -14.49 -8.73 0.62
N VAL A 140 -14.56 -8.22 -0.61
CA VAL A 140 -14.64 -9.04 -1.82
C VAL A 140 -13.24 -9.36 -2.30
N GLU A 141 -12.90 -10.64 -2.35
CA GLU A 141 -11.63 -11.11 -2.94
C GLU A 141 -11.88 -11.74 -4.30
N LEU A 142 -11.24 -11.21 -5.34
CA LEU A 142 -11.39 -11.72 -6.69
C LEU A 142 -10.17 -12.54 -7.09
N ALA A 143 -10.40 -13.80 -7.46
CA ALA A 143 -9.37 -14.70 -7.97
C ALA A 143 -8.42 -14.09 -9.03
N PRO A 144 -8.88 -13.34 -10.05
CA PRO A 144 -7.97 -12.70 -11.00
C PRO A 144 -7.07 -11.65 -10.36
N VAL A 145 -7.56 -10.88 -9.39
CA VAL A 145 -6.77 -9.87 -8.66
C VAL A 145 -5.72 -10.54 -7.80
N ALA A 146 -6.12 -11.56 -7.02
CA ALA A 146 -5.20 -12.35 -6.21
C ALA A 146 -4.12 -13.04 -7.05
N SER A 147 -4.47 -13.53 -8.24
CA SER A 147 -3.51 -14.17 -9.16
C SER A 147 -2.47 -13.18 -9.69
N VAL A 148 -2.90 -11.97 -10.08
CA VAL A 148 -2.00 -10.92 -10.54
C VAL A 148 -1.11 -10.43 -9.41
N LEU A 149 -1.69 -10.08 -8.27
CA LEU A 149 -0.94 -9.56 -7.13
C LEU A 149 0.01 -10.62 -6.56
N GLY A 150 -0.44 -11.87 -6.44
CA GLY A 150 0.39 -12.99 -6.00
C GLY A 150 1.56 -13.26 -6.94
N GLY A 151 1.37 -13.13 -8.26
CA GLY A 151 2.47 -13.22 -9.23
C GLY A 151 3.48 -12.09 -9.08
N LEU A 152 3.01 -10.85 -8.89
CA LEU A 152 3.87 -9.68 -8.68
C LEU A 152 4.66 -9.79 -7.37
N VAL A 153 3.98 -10.01 -6.25
CA VAL A 153 4.61 -10.06 -4.93
C VAL A 153 5.45 -11.32 -4.77
N GLY A 154 5.04 -12.45 -5.35
CA GLY A 154 5.84 -13.67 -5.37
C GLY A 154 7.21 -13.45 -6.03
N ASN A 155 7.26 -12.67 -7.09
CA ASN A 155 8.52 -12.31 -7.74
C ASN A 155 9.39 -11.40 -6.85
N GLU A 156 8.79 -10.48 -6.09
CA GLU A 156 9.50 -9.63 -5.12
C GLU A 156 10.04 -10.43 -3.93
N ILE A 157 9.30 -11.42 -3.44
CA ILE A 157 9.79 -12.35 -2.41
C ILE A 157 11.01 -13.12 -2.90
N ILE A 158 10.99 -13.60 -4.15
CA ILE A 158 12.15 -14.29 -4.74
C ILE A 158 13.36 -13.36 -4.83
N LYS A 159 13.18 -12.11 -5.26
CA LYS A 159 14.27 -11.12 -5.30
C LYS A 159 14.83 -10.86 -3.90
N ALA A 160 13.96 -10.65 -2.92
CA ALA A 160 14.35 -10.39 -1.54
C ALA A 160 15.13 -11.57 -0.93
N LEU A 161 14.72 -12.81 -1.18
CA LEU A 161 15.40 -14.00 -0.64
C LEU A 161 16.69 -14.33 -1.39
N SER A 162 16.73 -14.14 -2.71
CA SER A 162 17.89 -14.50 -3.52
C SER A 162 18.96 -13.40 -3.60
N GLY A 163 18.59 -12.17 -3.27
CA GLY A 163 19.43 -10.98 -3.47
C GLY A 163 19.73 -10.70 -4.94
N LYS A 164 18.91 -11.19 -5.88
CA LYS A 164 19.09 -11.00 -7.33
C LYS A 164 18.02 -10.06 -7.88
N GLY A 165 18.46 -9.08 -8.67
CA GLY A 165 17.57 -8.08 -9.25
C GLY A 165 17.17 -7.01 -8.23
N ALA A 166 16.83 -5.82 -8.73
CA ALA A 166 16.35 -4.75 -7.88
C ALA A 166 14.93 -5.07 -7.37
N PRO A 167 14.72 -5.15 -6.04
CA PRO A 167 13.38 -5.29 -5.50
C PRO A 167 12.62 -3.97 -5.67
N SER A 168 11.29 -4.08 -5.73
CA SER A 168 10.39 -2.95 -5.54
C SER A 168 10.55 -2.42 -4.11
N ASN A 169 10.51 -1.10 -3.96
CA ASN A 169 10.75 -0.44 -2.68
C ASN A 169 9.44 0.19 -2.18
N ASN A 170 9.00 -0.21 -0.99
CA ASN A 170 7.84 0.29 -0.25
C ASN A 170 6.47 -0.33 -0.62
N THR A 171 5.88 0.05 -1.76
CA THR A 171 4.46 -0.24 -2.09
C THR A 171 4.22 -0.53 -3.56
#